data_AF-A0A535EB05-F1
#
_entry.id   AF-A0A535EB05-F1
#
_cell.length_a   1.000
_cell.length_b   1.000
_cell.length_c   1.000
_cell.angle_alpha   90.00
_cell.angle_beta   90.00
_cell.angle_gamma   90.00
#
_symmetry.space_group_name_H-M   'P 1'
#
loop_
_entity.id
_entity.type
_entity.pdbx_description
1 polymer ?
#
loop_
_entity_poly.entity_id
_entity_poly.type
_entity_poly.pdbx_seq_one_letter_code
_entity_poly.pdbx_strand_id
1 'polypeptide(L)' 'MGVASATDRDLVAAARQRDASAFEALLRPLIEPGYRLAYSMLQRREEAEDAVQEAALNAWRHIHRLSEETET' A
#
# COMPACT_ATOMS: atom_id res chain seq x y z
N MET A 1 -13.21 -4.57 -11.37
CA MET A 1 -13.90 -5.21 -10.23
C MET A 1 -12.99 -6.29 -9.69
N GLY A 2 -12.42 -6.08 -8.50
CA GLY A 2 -11.41 -6.99 -7.96
C GLY A 2 -12.03 -8.26 -7.41
N VAL A 3 -11.45 -9.41 -7.75
CA VAL A 3 -11.53 -10.60 -6.91
C VAL A 3 -10.44 -10.49 -5.86
N ALA A 4 -10.69 -9.71 -4.80
CA ALA A 4 -9.91 -9.72 -3.56
C ALA A 4 -10.14 -11.09 -2.87
N SER A 5 -9.53 -12.10 -3.46
CA SER A 5 -9.64 -13.52 -3.15
C SER A 5 -8.67 -13.88 -2.02
N ALA A 6 -8.62 -15.15 -1.63
CA ALA A 6 -7.68 -15.68 -0.62
C ALA A 6 -6.24 -15.15 -0.81
N THR A 7 -5.81 -15.00 -2.06
CA THR A 7 -4.51 -14.41 -2.47
C THR A 7 -4.19 -13.07 -1.79
N ASP A 8 -5.13 -12.14 -1.64
CA ASP A 8 -4.82 -10.85 -1.00
C ASP A 8 -4.57 -11.01 0.50
N ARG A 9 -5.29 -11.95 1.15
CA ARG A 9 -5.08 -12.30 2.56
C ARG A 9 -3.78 -13.07 2.76
N ASP A 10 -3.45 -13.98 1.86
CA ASP A 10 -2.18 -14.71 1.85
C ASP A 10 -1.00 -13.75 1.68
N LEU A 11 -1.11 -12.78 0.76
CA LEU A 11 -0.14 -11.70 0.58
C LEU A 11 -0.03 -10.81 1.84
N VAL A 12 -1.14 -10.45 2.48
CA VAL A 12 -1.12 -9.72 3.76
C VAL A 12 -0.44 -10.53 4.86
N ALA A 13 -0.70 -11.84 4.96
CA ALA A 13 -0.08 -12.71 5.94
C ALA A 13 1.43 -12.90 5.71
N ALA A 14 1.87 -13.01 4.46
CA ALA A 14 3.28 -13.04 4.09
C ALA A 14 3.98 -11.70 4.35
N ALA A 15 3.35 -10.59 3.95
CA ALA A 15 3.89 -9.25 4.13
C ALA A 15 4.01 -8.85 5.63
N ARG A 16 3.07 -9.32 6.48
CA ARG A 16 3.20 -9.27 7.95
C ARG A 16 4.46 -10.01 8.43
N GLN A 17 4.84 -11.12 7.82
CA GLN A 17 6.07 -11.87 8.12
C GLN A 17 7.35 -11.24 7.55
N ARG A 18 7.30 -9.96 7.14
CA ARG A 18 8.40 -9.22 6.47
C ARG A 18 8.79 -9.78 5.09
N ASP A 19 7.86 -10.45 4.39
CA ASP A 19 8.02 -10.71 2.95
C ASP A 19 7.87 -9.39 2.17
N ALA A 20 8.99 -8.92 1.61
CA ALA A 20 9.03 -7.69 0.83
C ALA A 20 8.32 -7.83 -0.53
N SER A 21 8.37 -9.01 -1.16
CA SER A 21 7.73 -9.28 -2.44
C SER A 21 6.21 -9.34 -2.30
N ALA A 22 5.72 -9.91 -1.19
CA ALA A 22 4.29 -9.90 -0.88
C ALA A 22 3.77 -8.47 -0.61
N PHE A 23 4.54 -7.64 0.12
CA PHE A 23 4.20 -6.23 0.30
C PHE A 23 4.22 -5.46 -1.01
N GLU A 24 5.22 -5.69 -1.86
CA GLU A 24 5.33 -5.05 -3.18
C GLU A 24 4.13 -5.41 -4.07
N ALA A 25 3.66 -6.67 -4.06
CA ALA A 25 2.48 -7.10 -4.79
C ALA A 25 1.20 -6.37 -4.35
N LEU A 26 1.02 -6.15 -3.03
CA LEU A 26 -0.09 -5.38 -2.47
C LEU A 26 0.01 -3.88 -2.80
N LEU A 27 1.23 -3.33 -2.75
CA LEU A 27 1.47 -1.88 -2.93
C LEU A 27 1.42 -1.46 -4.40
N ARG A 28 1.92 -2.28 -5.32
CA ARG A 28 2.02 -1.99 -6.76
C ARG A 28 0.73 -1.46 -7.42
N PRO A 29 -0.48 -2.04 -7.21
CA PRO A 29 -1.72 -1.47 -7.76
C PRO A 29 -2.15 -0.13 -7.11
N LEU A 30 -1.59 0.22 -5.95
CA LEU A 30 -1.91 1.43 -5.20
C LEU A 30 -0.99 2.63 -5.52
N ILE A 31 0.20 2.38 -6.09
CA ILE A 31 1.18 3.43 -6.43
C ILE A 31 0.60 4.49 -7.37
N GLU A 32 0.04 4.09 -8.51
CA GLU A 32 -0.47 5.04 -9.51
C GLU A 32 -1.70 5.84 -9.00
N PRO A 33 -2.72 5.23 -8.37
CA PRO A 33 -3.78 5.98 -7.69
C PRO A 33 -3.28 6.93 -6.60
N GLY A 34 -2.33 6.47 -5.77
CA GLY A 34 -1.74 7.26 -4.68
C GLY A 34 -0.96 8.46 -5.20
N TYR A 35 -0.16 8.28 -6.25
CA TYR A 35 0.58 9.35 -6.91
C TYR A 35 -0.35 10.36 -7.55
N ARG A 36 -1.38 9.92 -8.27
CA ARG A 36 -2.38 10.83 -8.85
C ARG A 36 -3.11 11.65 -7.79
N LEU A 37 -3.42 11.05 -6.64
CA LEU A 37 -4.00 11.77 -5.49
C LEU A 37 -3.00 12.80 -4.93
N ALA A 38 -1.78 12.38 -4.58
CA ALA A 38 -0.76 13.27 -4.03
C ALA A 38 -0.44 14.44 -4.98
N TYR A 39 -0.29 14.16 -6.28
CA TYR A 39 -0.07 15.18 -7.30
C TYR A 39 -1.25 16.16 -7.41
N SER A 40 -2.50 15.68 -7.30
CA SER A 40 -3.68 16.56 -7.31
C SER A 40 -3.72 17.53 -6.12
N MET A 41 -3.12 17.16 -4.98
CA MET A 41 -3.06 17.98 -3.77
C MET A 41 -1.85 18.92 -3.74
N LEU A 42 -0.68 18.44 -4.18
CA LEU A 42 0.60 19.13 -4.04
C LEU A 42 1.00 19.92 -5.30
N GLN A 43 0.44 19.57 -6.47
CA GLN A 43 0.73 20.20 -7.77
C GLN A 43 2.22 20.21 -8.19
N ARG A 44 3.06 19.46 -7.47
CA ARG A 44 4.50 19.31 -7.72
C ARG A 44 4.85 17.83 -7.74
N ARG A 45 5.59 17.43 -8.78
CA ARG A 45 5.94 16.02 -9.04
C ARG A 45 6.79 15.42 -7.91
N GLU A 46 7.87 16.09 -7.54
CA GLU A 46 8.82 15.62 -6.51
C GLU A 46 8.11 15.41 -5.17
N GLU A 47 7.34 16.40 -4.71
CA GLU A 47 6.58 16.29 -3.45
C GLU A 47 5.53 15.17 -3.49
N ALA A 48 4.92 14.90 -4.64
CA ALA A 48 3.98 13.80 -4.82
C ALA A 48 4.67 12.41 -4.88
N GLU A 49 5.85 12.31 -5.48
CA GLU A 49 6.67 11.10 -5.45
C GLU A 49 7.16 10.82 -4.02
N ASP A 50 7.61 11.84 -3.28
CA ASP A 50 8.03 11.73 -1.89
C ASP A 50 6.88 11.34 -0.97
N ALA A 51 5.70 11.97 -1.09
CA ALA A 51 4.53 11.64 -0.27
C ALA A 51 4.07 10.18 -0.45
N VAL A 52 4.15 9.64 -1.67
CA VAL A 52 3.84 8.21 -1.94
C VAL A 52 4.91 7.30 -1.36
N GLN A 53 6.19 7.65 -1.48
CA GLN A 53 7.29 6.89 -0.88
C GLN A 53 7.21 6.87 0.64
N GLU A 54 6.95 8.01 1.28
CA GLU A 54 6.73 8.10 2.73
C GLU A 54 5.53 7.26 3.16
N ALA A 55 4.39 7.34 2.45
CA ALA A 55 3.21 6.52 2.74
C ALA A 55 3.51 5.01 2.63
N ALA A 56 4.23 4.59 1.59
CA ALA A 56 4.66 3.21 1.40
C ALA A 56 5.61 2.73 2.53
N LEU A 57 6.61 3.53 2.89
CA LEU A 57 7.53 3.23 4.00
C LEU A 57 6.79 3.17 5.34
N ASN A 58 5.79 4.04 5.55
CA ASN A 58 4.98 4.08 6.76
C ASN A 58 4.05 2.86 6.86
N ALA A 59 3.46 2.43 5.74
CA ALA A 59 2.72 1.17 5.64
C ALA A 59 3.61 -0.05 5.93
N TRP A 60 4.82 -0.13 5.35
CA TRP A 60 5.78 -1.20 5.63
C TRP A 60 6.22 -1.27 7.10
N ARG A 61 6.43 -0.12 7.75
CA ARG A 61 6.75 -0.08 9.19
C ARG A 61 5.62 -0.66 10.04
N HIS A 62 4.36 -0.42 9.64
CA HIS A 62 3.17 -0.74 10.42
C HIS A 62 2.39 -1.97 9.97
N ILE A 63 2.84 -2.69 8.94
CA ILE A 63 2.13 -3.84 8.35
C ILE A 63 1.73 -4.93 9.34
N HIS A 64 2.53 -5.11 10.40
CA HIS A 64 2.26 -6.01 11.54
C HIS A 64 0.94 -5.71 12.26
N ARG A 65 0.45 -4.46 12.21
CA ARG A 65 -0.79 -4.03 12.85
C ARG A 65 -2.04 -4.33 12.02
N LEU A 66 -1.89 -4.62 10.73
CA LEU A 66 -2.95 -4.84 9.75
C LEU A 66 -4.19 -3.96 10.03
N SER A 67 -5.40 -4.50 10.25
CA SER A 67 -5.80 -5.92 10.41
C SER A 67 -6.81 -6.35 9.32
N GLU A 68 -7.65 -7.36 9.54
CA GLU A 68 -8.77 -7.67 8.62
C GLU A 68 -10.08 -6.97 9.01
N GLU A 69 -10.04 -6.02 9.95
CA GLU A 69 -11.21 -5.29 10.44
C GLU A 69 -11.30 -3.90 9.81
N THR A 70 -12.00 -3.82 8.69
CA THR A 70 -12.74 -2.61 8.28
C THR A 70 -14.16 -3.00 7.88
N GLU A 71 -14.93 -3.48 8.85
CA GLU A 71 -16.39 -3.59 8.77
C GLU A 71 -16.98 -2.99 10.05
N THR A 72 -17.43 -1.74 9.98
CA THR A 72 -18.26 -1.05 10.99
C THR A 72 -18.91 0.19 10.37
#